data_AF-A0A7S0U131-F1
#
_entry.id   AF-A0A7S0U131-F1
#
_cell.length_a   1.000
_cell.length_b   1.000
_cell.length_c   1.000
_cell.angle_alpha   90.00
_cell.angle_beta   90.00
_cell.angle_gamma   90.00
#
_symmetry.space_group_name_H-M   'P 1'
#
loop_
_entity.id
_entity.type
_entity.pdbx_description
1 polymer ?
#
loop_
_entity_poly.entity_id
_entity_poly.type
_entity_poly.pdbx_seq_one_letter_code
_entity_poly.pdbx_strand_id
1 'polypeptide(L)'
;FQCFMASLYLSIRDNGVKEVLREFDPPRNIVEAFIGQDLFILAIFWDITYWLLFILILVAIITGIVIDAFGGMREAKEADESDLKANCFVCNLARFPLDQTVGFDHHVRAEHNPRWYLFFLMYLRGKAETQMTGQERYVFDRVWPSLDYRWLPRETTFSVREEDSQEDVIQTVHSQVNNVESKVEQLASAIARIEDHLEKARQ
;
A
#
# COMPACT_ATOMS: atom_id res chain seq x y z
N PHE A 1 30.28 -36.12 21.47
CA PHE A 1 29.08 -35.27 21.31
C PHE A 1 28.80 -34.40 22.54
N GLN A 2 28.79 -34.97 23.75
CA GLN A 2 28.59 -34.21 25.00
C GLN A 2 29.64 -33.11 25.23
N CYS A 3 30.93 -33.40 25.03
CA CYS A 3 31.98 -32.39 25.18
C CYS A 3 31.85 -31.24 24.17
N PHE A 4 31.50 -31.56 22.91
CA PHE A 4 31.30 -30.54 21.87
C PHE A 4 30.15 -29.59 22.21
N MET A 5 29.00 -30.13 22.64
CA MET A 5 27.84 -29.31 23.02
C MET A 5 28.12 -28.47 24.27
N ALA A 6 28.86 -29.01 25.25
CA ALA A 6 29.27 -28.26 26.44
C ALA A 6 30.24 -27.12 26.08
N SER A 7 31.26 -27.38 25.26
CA SER A 7 32.19 -26.37 24.79
C SER A 7 31.49 -25.29 23.97
N LEU A 8 30.57 -25.65 23.07
CA LEU A 8 29.80 -24.69 22.28
C LEU A 8 28.90 -23.81 23.14
N TYR A 9 28.18 -24.40 24.10
CA TYR A 9 27.31 -23.65 25.02
C TYR A 9 28.09 -22.63 25.86
N LEU A 10 29.22 -23.06 26.44
CA LEU A 10 30.04 -22.18 27.26
C LEU A 10 30.74 -21.11 26.41
N SER A 11 31.20 -21.46 25.20
CA SER A 11 31.89 -20.51 24.32
C SER A 11 30.97 -19.40 23.79
N ILE A 12 29.70 -19.70 23.52
CA ILE A 12 28.72 -18.67 23.12
C ILE A 12 28.39 -17.76 24.31
N ARG A 13 28.32 -18.29 25.53
CA ARG A 13 27.99 -17.52 26.73
C ARG A 13 29.12 -16.57 27.14
N ASP A 14 30.36 -17.07 27.08
CA ASP A 14 31.52 -16.41 27.68
C ASP A 14 32.48 -15.85 26.59
N ASN A 15 31.96 -15.51 25.39
CA ASN A 15 32.71 -14.88 24.28
C ASN A 15 33.98 -15.62 23.79
N GLY A 16 34.15 -16.92 24.07
CA GLY A 16 35.25 -17.71 23.53
C GLY A 16 35.53 -19.01 24.28
N VAL A 17 36.29 -19.91 23.65
CA VAL A 17 36.66 -21.22 24.23
C VAL A 17 37.75 -21.07 25.31
N LYS A 18 38.57 -20.01 25.20
CA LYS A 18 39.74 -19.76 26.04
C LYS A 18 39.43 -19.63 27.53
N GLU A 19 38.27 -19.10 27.90
CA GLU A 19 37.85 -18.98 29.32
C GLU A 19 37.42 -20.31 29.95
N VAL A 20 37.18 -21.33 29.11
CA VAL A 20 36.68 -22.65 29.52
C VAL A 20 37.80 -23.69 29.53
N LEU A 21 38.80 -23.52 28.66
CA LEU A 21 39.96 -24.39 28.61
C LEU A 21 40.95 -24.04 29.72
N ARG A 22 41.66 -25.07 30.17
CA ARG A 22 42.66 -25.00 31.24
C ARG A 22 43.63 -23.86 30.98
N GLU A 23 43.94 -23.06 32.01
CA GLU A 23 45.00 -22.06 31.94
C GLU A 23 46.28 -22.74 31.44
N PHE A 24 46.80 -22.22 30.33
CA PHE A 24 48.00 -22.75 29.72
C PHE A 24 49.20 -22.01 30.29
N ASP A 25 50.16 -22.75 30.88
CA ASP A 25 51.39 -22.15 31.41
C ASP A 25 52.22 -21.56 30.26
N PRO A 26 52.57 -20.26 30.31
CA PRO A 26 53.30 -19.63 29.21
C PRO A 26 54.66 -20.31 29.01
N PRO A 27 55.05 -20.63 27.75
CA PRO A 27 56.33 -21.27 27.48
C PRO A 27 57.48 -20.36 27.88
N ARG A 28 58.55 -20.92 28.46
CA ARG A 28 59.68 -20.13 29.00
C ARG A 28 60.61 -19.63 27.89
N ASN A 29 60.55 -20.26 26.72
CA ASN A 29 61.35 -19.92 25.55
C ASN A 29 60.60 -20.27 24.25
N ILE A 30 61.09 -19.74 23.12
CA ILE A 30 60.47 -19.96 21.80
C ILE A 30 60.47 -21.43 21.39
N VAL A 31 61.46 -22.23 21.80
CA VAL A 31 61.54 -23.64 21.42
C VAL A 31 60.43 -24.45 22.10
N GLU A 32 60.17 -24.19 23.38
CA GLU A 32 59.04 -24.75 24.13
C GLU A 32 57.69 -24.29 23.57
N ALA A 33 57.59 -23.07 23.05
CA ALA A 33 56.37 -22.58 22.42
C ALA A 33 55.99 -23.36 21.14
N PHE A 34 57.00 -23.77 20.34
CA PHE A 34 56.80 -24.46 19.06
C PHE A 34 56.88 -26.00 19.14
N ILE A 35 57.72 -26.57 20.01
CA ILE A 35 58.06 -28.01 20.06
C ILE A 35 57.72 -28.63 21.44
N GLY A 36 57.27 -27.82 22.40
CA GLY A 36 56.88 -28.30 23.73
C GLY A 36 55.72 -29.30 23.69
N GLN A 37 55.65 -30.17 24.70
CA GLN A 37 54.64 -31.24 24.82
C GLN A 37 53.20 -30.71 24.78
N ASP A 38 53.02 -29.43 25.12
CA ASP A 38 51.72 -28.81 25.29
C ASP A 38 51.21 -28.10 24.01
N LEU A 39 51.95 -28.09 22.88
CA LEU A 39 51.49 -27.58 21.57
C LEU A 39 50.81 -26.18 21.64
N PHE A 40 51.36 -25.28 22.46
CA PHE A 40 50.74 -23.99 22.82
C PHE A 40 50.25 -23.16 21.63
N ILE A 41 51.10 -23.02 20.62
CA ILE A 41 50.82 -22.18 19.44
C ILE A 41 49.66 -22.78 18.64
N LEU A 42 49.56 -24.11 18.57
CA LEU A 42 48.48 -24.79 17.88
C LEU A 42 47.15 -24.61 18.63
N ALA A 43 47.18 -24.60 19.97
CA ALA A 43 46.01 -24.27 20.80
C ALA A 43 45.53 -22.82 20.61
N ILE A 44 46.45 -21.85 20.59
CA ILE A 44 46.10 -20.44 20.30
C ILE A 44 45.49 -20.29 18.91
N PHE A 45 46.10 -20.91 17.89
CA PHE A 45 45.59 -20.84 16.53
C PHE A 45 44.19 -21.48 16.43
N TRP A 46 43.99 -22.61 17.12
CA TRP A 46 42.69 -23.25 17.24
C TRP A 46 41.64 -22.34 17.88
N ASP A 47 41.97 -21.66 18.98
CA ASP A 47 41.06 -20.73 19.67
C ASP A 47 40.69 -19.53 18.79
N ILE A 48 41.67 -18.91 18.12
CA ILE A 48 41.43 -17.79 17.20
C ILE A 48 40.55 -18.23 16.03
N THR A 49 40.85 -19.39 15.44
CA THR A 49 40.09 -19.93 14.30
C THR A 49 38.66 -20.26 14.70
N TYR A 50 38.48 -20.85 15.89
CA TYR A 50 37.15 -21.16 16.42
C TYR A 50 36.34 -19.90 16.67
N TRP A 51 36.91 -18.89 17.33
CA TRP A 51 36.21 -17.63 17.59
C TRP A 51 35.81 -16.91 16.29
N LEU A 52 36.73 -16.85 15.33
CA LEU A 52 36.49 -16.23 14.02
C LEU A 52 35.42 -16.97 13.21
N LEU A 53 35.52 -18.30 13.11
CA LEU A 53 34.65 -19.07 12.22
C LEU A 53 33.31 -19.43 12.87
N PHE A 54 33.27 -19.70 14.17
CA PHE A 54 32.03 -20.14 14.82
C PHE A 54 31.27 -19.02 15.51
N ILE A 55 31.93 -18.07 16.18
CA ILE A 55 31.21 -17.01 16.88
C ILE A 55 30.86 -15.88 15.90
N LEU A 56 31.86 -15.30 15.22
CA LEU A 56 31.61 -14.15 14.34
C LEU A 56 30.71 -14.49 13.15
N ILE A 57 30.94 -15.62 12.47
CA ILE A 57 30.08 -16.01 11.33
C ILE A 57 28.67 -16.36 11.81
N LEU A 58 28.50 -17.09 12.92
CA LEU A 58 27.16 -17.44 13.42
C LEU A 58 26.37 -16.19 13.80
N VAL A 59 26.98 -15.25 14.52
CA VAL A 59 26.34 -13.97 14.88
C VAL A 59 26.01 -13.16 13.64
N ALA A 60 26.90 -13.12 12.64
CA ALA A 60 26.66 -12.43 11.38
C ALA A 60 25.51 -13.05 10.58
N ILE A 61 25.40 -14.38 10.54
CA ILE A 61 24.30 -15.09 9.88
C ILE A 61 22.98 -14.81 10.58
N ILE A 62 22.91 -14.97 11.91
CA ILE A 62 21.68 -14.72 12.68
C ILE A 62 21.23 -13.27 12.49
N THR A 63 22.16 -12.32 12.60
CA THR A 63 21.86 -10.90 12.41
C THR A 63 21.44 -10.62 10.97
N GLY A 64 22.06 -11.25 9.98
CA GLY A 64 21.69 -11.14 8.57
C GLY A 64 20.25 -11.60 8.31
N ILE A 65 19.85 -12.76 8.84
CA ILE A 65 18.47 -13.28 8.72
C ILE A 65 17.47 -12.33 9.38
N VAL A 66 17.81 -11.80 10.56
CA VAL A 66 16.95 -10.84 11.27
C VAL A 66 16.79 -9.55 10.48
N ILE A 67 17.88 -9.00 9.93
CA ILE A 67 17.85 -7.78 9.09
C ILE A 67 17.02 -8.01 7.82
N ASP A 68 17.18 -9.15 7.16
CA ASP A 68 16.40 -9.51 5.97
C ASP A 68 14.91 -9.57 6.27
N ALA A 69 14.52 -10.23 7.37
CA ALA A 69 13.12 -10.28 7.81
C ALA A 69 12.55 -8.89 8.13
N PHE A 70 13.32 -8.03 8.82
CA PHE A 70 12.91 -6.64 9.06
C PHE A 70 12.86 -5.79 7.78
N GLY A 71 13.73 -6.08 6.81
CA GLY A 71 13.73 -5.49 5.47
C GLY A 71 12.41 -5.78 4.76
N GLY A 72 12.02 -7.05 4.68
CA GLY A 72 10.74 -7.44 4.05
C GLY A 72 9.51 -6.84 4.75
N MET A 73 9.50 -6.78 6.08
CA MET A 73 8.40 -6.12 6.82
C MET A 73 8.32 -4.62 6.52
N ARG A 74 9.45 -3.95 6.30
CA ARG A 74 9.48 -2.54 5.92
C ARG A 74 8.96 -2.32 4.51
N GLU A 75 9.38 -3.14 3.56
CA GLU A 75 8.91 -3.07 2.18
C GLU A 75 7.39 -3.28 2.08
N ALA A 76 6.86 -4.27 2.81
CA ALA A 76 5.41 -4.49 2.89
C ALA A 76 4.67 -3.27 3.45
N LYS A 77 5.16 -2.69 4.54
CA LYS A 77 4.58 -1.48 5.13
C LYS A 77 4.64 -0.29 4.15
N GLU A 78 5.74 -0.12 3.45
CA GLU A 78 5.90 0.96 2.46
C GLU A 78 4.97 0.78 1.26
N ALA A 79 4.78 -0.46 0.79
CA ALA A 79 3.82 -0.80 -0.24
C ALA A 79 2.39 -0.43 0.18
N ASP A 80 1.95 -0.84 1.37
CA ASP A 80 0.63 -0.52 1.91
C ASP A 80 0.42 1.01 2.06
N GLU A 81 1.42 1.72 2.60
CA GLU A 81 1.36 3.19 2.71
C GLU A 81 1.34 3.88 1.35
N SER A 82 2.01 3.32 0.35
CA SER A 82 2.01 3.84 -1.02
C SER A 82 0.65 3.66 -1.69
N ASP A 83 -0.01 2.53 -1.48
CA ASP A 83 -1.35 2.25 -2.01
C ASP A 83 -2.38 3.20 -1.40
N LEU A 84 -2.34 3.42 -0.08
CA LEU A 84 -3.21 4.37 0.61
C LEU A 84 -3.02 5.83 0.16
N LYS A 85 -1.84 6.18 -0.38
CA LYS A 85 -1.56 7.51 -0.97
C LYS A 85 -1.97 7.61 -2.44
N ALA A 86 -2.03 6.47 -3.14
CA ALA A 86 -2.33 6.40 -4.57
C ALA A 86 -3.81 6.20 -4.85
N ASN A 87 -4.52 5.48 -3.97
CA ASN A 87 -5.91 5.07 -4.16
C ASN A 87 -6.76 5.38 -2.92
N CYS A 88 -8.04 5.68 -3.12
CA CYS A 88 -8.97 5.84 -2.01
C CYS A 88 -9.35 4.48 -1.41
N PHE A 89 -9.17 4.31 -0.09
CA PHE A 89 -9.48 3.07 0.63
C PHE A 89 -10.93 2.58 0.48
N VAL A 90 -11.91 3.48 0.34
CA VAL A 90 -13.34 3.10 0.31
C VAL A 90 -13.79 2.72 -1.09
N CYS A 91 -13.54 3.59 -2.08
CA CYS A 91 -14.05 3.39 -3.44
C CYS A 91 -13.03 2.83 -4.43
N ASN A 92 -11.76 2.70 -4.05
CA ASN A 92 -10.67 2.23 -4.92
C ASN A 92 -10.43 3.07 -6.18
N LEU A 93 -10.79 4.36 -6.16
CA LEU A 93 -10.44 5.29 -7.23
C LEU A 93 -9.01 5.79 -7.06
N ALA A 94 -8.30 5.89 -8.18
CA ALA A 94 -6.97 6.45 -8.23
C ALA A 94 -6.98 7.93 -7.86
N ARG A 95 -5.86 8.41 -7.35
CA ARG A 95 -5.67 9.79 -6.92
C ARG A 95 -5.83 10.79 -8.05
N PHE A 96 -5.33 10.48 -9.24
CA PHE A 96 -5.28 11.44 -10.35
C PHE A 96 -6.66 11.97 -10.76
N PRO A 97 -7.68 11.14 -11.07
CA PRO A 97 -9.03 11.63 -11.35
C PRO A 97 -9.65 12.41 -10.18
N LEU A 98 -9.39 11.99 -8.94
CA LEU A 98 -9.91 12.66 -7.75
C LEU A 98 -9.26 14.02 -7.51
N ASP A 99 -7.98 14.17 -7.82
CA ASP A 99 -7.25 15.44 -7.74
C ASP A 99 -7.72 16.45 -8.80
N GLN A 100 -8.23 15.98 -9.94
CA GLN A 100 -8.80 16.84 -10.99
C GLN A 100 -10.21 17.35 -10.66
N THR A 101 -10.95 16.61 -9.84
CA THR A 101 -12.35 16.89 -9.51
C THR A 101 -12.46 17.73 -8.23
N VAL A 102 -12.55 17.07 -7.07
CA VAL A 102 -12.76 17.68 -5.74
C VAL A 102 -11.48 17.80 -4.90
N GLY A 103 -10.38 17.20 -5.36
CA GLY A 103 -9.13 17.07 -4.60
C GLY A 103 -9.11 15.80 -3.75
N PHE A 104 -8.05 14.99 -3.86
CA PHE A 104 -7.96 13.69 -3.17
C PHE A 104 -8.04 13.82 -1.65
N ASP A 105 -7.34 14.79 -1.07
CA ASP A 105 -7.35 15.01 0.39
C ASP A 105 -8.72 15.45 0.91
N HIS A 106 -9.51 16.16 0.10
CA HIS A 106 -10.88 16.51 0.45
C HIS A 106 -11.77 15.28 0.36
N HIS A 107 -11.70 14.55 -0.76
CA HIS A 107 -12.43 13.31 -0.98
C HIS A 107 -12.24 12.30 0.16
N VAL A 108 -11.00 12.00 0.55
CA VAL A 108 -10.71 11.03 1.63
C VAL A 108 -11.17 11.52 3.01
N ARG A 109 -11.14 12.82 3.29
CA ARG A 109 -11.47 13.34 4.63
C ARG A 109 -12.96 13.64 4.83
N ALA A 110 -13.62 14.17 3.80
CA ALA A 110 -14.98 14.67 3.85
C ALA A 110 -16.00 13.68 3.26
N GLU A 111 -15.69 13.03 2.13
CA GLU A 111 -16.61 12.11 1.46
C GLU A 111 -16.40 10.65 1.92
N HIS A 112 -15.16 10.16 1.85
CA HIS A 112 -14.78 8.75 2.01
C HIS A 112 -13.88 8.51 3.22
N ASN A 113 -14.20 9.12 4.36
CA ASN A 113 -13.44 8.87 5.58
C ASN A 113 -13.91 7.56 6.26
N PRO A 114 -13.04 6.53 6.36
CA PRO A 114 -13.44 5.19 6.81
C PRO A 114 -14.02 5.15 8.23
N ARG A 115 -13.66 6.12 9.07
CA ARG A 115 -14.15 6.19 10.45
C ARG A 115 -15.65 6.49 10.50
N TRP A 116 -16.15 7.32 9.58
CA TRP A 116 -17.59 7.61 9.52
C TRP A 116 -18.39 6.38 9.10
N TYR A 117 -17.85 5.55 8.21
CA TYR A 117 -18.47 4.27 7.87
C TYR A 117 -18.57 3.36 9.09
N LEU A 118 -17.50 3.26 9.90
CA LEU A 118 -17.53 2.51 11.16
C LEU A 118 -18.56 3.07 12.14
N PHE A 119 -18.58 4.39 12.37
CA PHE A 119 -19.55 5.03 13.25
C PHE A 119 -20.99 4.86 12.78
N PHE A 120 -21.23 4.91 11.46
CA PHE A 120 -22.53 4.64 10.88
C PHE A 120 -23.00 3.20 11.14
N LEU A 121 -22.11 2.20 10.98
CA LEU A 121 -22.44 0.81 11.30
C LEU A 121 -22.74 0.60 12.80
N MET A 122 -21.97 1.24 13.69
CA MET A 122 -22.25 1.21 15.13
C MET A 122 -23.59 1.87 15.47
N TYR A 123 -23.89 3.00 14.83
CA TYR A 123 -25.16 3.70 14.94
C TYR A 123 -26.34 2.82 14.51
N LEU A 124 -26.25 2.20 13.34
CA LEU A 124 -27.30 1.31 12.82
C LEU A 124 -27.57 0.13 13.76
N ARG A 125 -26.52 -0.46 14.35
CA ARG A 125 -26.66 -1.58 15.28
C ARG A 125 -27.40 -1.22 16.56
N GLY A 126 -27.32 0.04 17.01
CA GLY A 126 -27.98 0.52 18.22
C GLY A 126 -29.39 1.12 17.99
N LYS A 127 -29.78 1.36 16.74
CA LYS A 127 -31.05 2.00 16.39
C LYS A 127 -32.19 1.00 16.36
N ALA A 128 -33.37 1.38 16.86
CA ALA A 128 -34.57 0.55 16.77
C ALA A 128 -35.05 0.42 15.32
N GLU A 129 -35.45 -0.79 14.89
CA GLU A 129 -35.84 -1.08 13.50
C GLU A 129 -36.99 -0.18 13.01
N THR A 130 -37.96 0.12 13.88
CA THR A 130 -39.12 0.96 13.55
C THR A 130 -38.76 2.42 13.29
N GLN A 131 -37.56 2.85 13.67
CA GLN A 131 -37.08 4.22 13.51
C GLN A 131 -36.04 4.33 12.39
N MET A 132 -35.68 3.22 11.74
CA MET A 132 -34.76 3.23 10.61
C MET A 132 -35.43 3.86 9.39
N THR A 133 -34.69 4.70 8.68
CA THR A 133 -35.09 5.16 7.35
C THR A 133 -34.93 4.04 6.33
N GLY A 134 -35.52 4.19 5.14
CA GLY A 134 -35.40 3.18 4.08
C GLY A 134 -33.96 2.90 3.66
N GLN A 135 -33.11 3.93 3.60
CA GLN A 135 -31.69 3.79 3.26
C GLN A 135 -30.90 3.10 4.37
N GLU A 136 -31.16 3.46 5.63
CA GLU A 136 -30.55 2.80 6.79
C GLU A 136 -30.94 1.32 6.86
N ARG A 137 -32.22 1.01 6.64
CA ARG A 137 -32.74 -0.35 6.59
C ARG A 137 -32.07 -1.16 5.49
N TYR A 138 -31.91 -0.57 4.30
CA TYR A 138 -31.20 -1.20 3.19
C TYR A 138 -29.78 -1.62 3.57
N VAL A 139 -29.01 -0.73 4.21
CA VAL A 139 -27.64 -1.06 4.65
C VAL A 139 -27.67 -2.08 5.78
N PHE A 140 -28.58 -1.94 6.75
CA PHE A 140 -28.71 -2.86 7.87
C PHE A 140 -28.96 -4.30 7.40
N ASP A 141 -29.93 -4.50 6.50
CA ASP A 141 -30.31 -5.82 5.99
C ASP A 141 -29.21 -6.46 5.11
N ARG A 142 -28.35 -5.64 4.49
CA ARG A 142 -27.17 -6.09 3.73
C ARG A 142 -26.05 -6.55 4.65
N VAL A 143 -25.74 -5.75 5.68
CA VAL A 143 -24.65 -6.05 6.61
C VAL A 143 -25.04 -7.18 7.58
N TRP A 144 -26.29 -7.19 8.05
CA TRP A 144 -26.85 -8.19 8.94
C TRP A 144 -28.15 -8.77 8.36
N PRO A 145 -28.27 -10.09 8.13
CA PRO A 145 -27.38 -11.21 8.44
C PRO A 145 -26.36 -11.55 7.35
N SER A 146 -26.43 -10.89 6.20
CA SER A 146 -25.81 -11.36 4.95
C SER A 146 -24.32 -11.04 4.82
N LEU A 147 -23.79 -10.12 5.64
CA LEU A 147 -22.41 -9.62 5.58
C LEU A 147 -22.00 -9.18 4.16
N ASP A 148 -22.97 -8.62 3.42
CA ASP A 148 -22.81 -8.14 2.05
C ASP A 148 -22.23 -6.73 2.05
N TYR A 149 -21.12 -6.53 1.35
CA TYR A 149 -20.40 -5.26 1.25
C TYR A 149 -20.76 -4.44 0.00
N ARG A 150 -21.69 -4.92 -0.84
CA ARG A 150 -22.09 -4.25 -2.09
C ARG A 150 -22.75 -2.88 -1.92
N TRP A 151 -23.14 -2.52 -0.70
CA TRP A 151 -23.65 -1.18 -0.40
C TRP A 151 -22.54 -0.11 -0.38
N LEU A 152 -21.28 -0.51 -0.23
CA LEU A 152 -20.14 0.38 -0.35
C LEU A 152 -19.93 0.79 -1.81
N PRO A 153 -19.53 2.04 -2.08
CA PRO A 153 -19.18 2.47 -3.42
C PRO A 153 -17.94 1.70 -3.92
N ARG A 154 -17.96 1.24 -5.17
CA ARG A 154 -16.84 0.53 -5.81
C ARG A 154 -16.54 1.19 -7.15
N GLU A 155 -15.31 1.63 -7.32
CA GLU A 155 -14.79 2.30 -8.52
C GLU A 155 -15.66 3.47 -8.97
N THR A 156 -16.33 4.12 -8.01
CA THR A 156 -17.25 5.22 -8.28
C THR A 156 -17.38 6.11 -7.06
N THR A 157 -17.67 7.39 -7.30
CA THR A 157 -18.03 8.37 -6.27
C THR A 157 -19.04 9.36 -6.86
N PHE A 158 -19.74 10.07 -5.99
CA PHE A 158 -20.73 11.06 -6.40
C PHE A 158 -20.10 12.21 -7.21
N SER A 159 -18.99 12.76 -6.73
CA SER A 159 -18.26 13.88 -7.32
C SER A 159 -17.82 13.62 -8.77
N VAL A 160 -17.23 12.44 -9.04
CA VAL A 160 -16.82 12.04 -10.39
C VAL A 160 -18.03 11.83 -11.31
N ARG A 161 -19.13 11.24 -10.82
CA ARG A 161 -20.34 11.04 -11.63
C ARG A 161 -21.00 12.36 -12.03
N GLU A 162 -20.93 13.39 -11.19
CA GLU A 162 -21.46 14.71 -11.54
C GLU A 162 -20.67 15.34 -12.69
N GLU A 163 -19.34 15.27 -12.69
CA GLU A 163 -18.52 15.79 -13.78
C GLU A 163 -18.79 15.06 -15.10
N ASP A 164 -18.78 13.72 -15.11
CA ASP A 164 -19.11 12.93 -16.31
C ASP A 164 -20.49 13.32 -16.87
N SER A 165 -21.48 13.49 -15.98
CA SER A 165 -22.84 13.86 -16.40
C SER A 165 -22.93 15.29 -16.96
N GLN A 166 -22.13 16.22 -16.45
CA GLN A 166 -22.09 17.59 -16.97
C GLN A 166 -21.43 17.63 -18.35
N GLU A 167 -20.35 16.88 -18.55
CA GLU A 167 -19.70 16.76 -19.87
C GLU A 167 -20.66 16.18 -20.92
N ASP A 168 -21.39 15.11 -20.58
CA ASP A 168 -22.40 14.50 -21.46
C ASP A 168 -23.51 15.50 -21.85
N VAL A 169 -23.97 16.30 -20.89
CA VAL A 169 -24.98 17.34 -21.12
C VAL A 169 -24.43 18.43 -22.04
N ILE A 170 -23.20 18.90 -21.80
CA ILE A 170 -22.54 19.92 -22.64
C ILE A 170 -22.39 19.41 -24.07
N GLN A 171 -21.96 18.16 -24.26
CA GLN A 171 -21.80 17.56 -25.57
C GLN A 171 -23.14 17.44 -26.31
N THR A 172 -24.20 17.06 -25.60
CA THR A 172 -25.56 16.99 -26.15
C THR A 172 -26.03 18.38 -26.60
N VAL A 173 -25.84 19.40 -25.76
CA VAL A 173 -26.19 20.78 -26.10
C VAL A 173 -25.40 21.26 -27.32
N HIS A 174 -24.09 20.99 -27.39
CA HIS A 174 -23.26 21.36 -28.53
C HIS A 174 -23.75 20.72 -29.83
N SER A 175 -24.21 19.46 -29.80
CA SER A 175 -24.78 18.79 -30.98
C SER A 175 -26.08 19.44 -31.45
N GLN A 176 -26.92 19.88 -30.52
CA GLN A 176 -28.17 20.56 -30.82
C GLN A 176 -27.93 21.96 -31.39
N VAL A 177 -26.96 22.69 -30.86
CA VAL A 177 -26.54 24.01 -31.37
C VAL A 177 -26.05 23.89 -32.82
N ASN A 178 -25.17 22.93 -33.12
CA ASN A 178 -24.69 22.70 -34.49
C ASN A 178 -25.84 22.34 -35.46
N ASN A 179 -26.81 21.56 -34.99
CA ASN A 179 -27.99 21.22 -35.79
C ASN A 179 -28.87 22.46 -36.06
N VAL A 180 -29.07 23.31 -35.05
CA VAL A 180 -29.79 24.59 -35.21
C VAL A 180 -29.06 25.51 -36.18
N GLU A 181 -27.75 25.64 -36.07
CA GLU A 181 -26.92 26.44 -36.99
C GLU A 181 -27.10 25.99 -38.44
N SER A 182 -27.04 24.67 -38.70
CA SER A 182 -27.27 24.12 -40.04
C SER A 182 -28.66 24.44 -40.61
N LYS A 183 -29.69 24.45 -39.77
CA LYS A 183 -31.06 24.79 -40.18
C LYS A 183 -31.22 26.28 -40.45
N VAL A 184 -30.54 27.13 -39.69
CA VAL A 184 -30.54 28.58 -39.91
C VAL A 184 -29.87 28.91 -41.24
N GLU A 185 -28.74 28.29 -41.57
CA GLU A 185 -28.07 28.46 -42.86
C GLU A 185 -28.97 27.99 -44.02
N GLN A 186 -29.63 26.84 -43.88
CA GLN A 186 -30.58 26.35 -44.88
C GLN A 186 -31.74 27.33 -45.09
N LEU A 187 -32.32 27.87 -44.01
CA LEU A 187 -33.40 28.84 -44.09
C LEU A 187 -32.94 30.15 -44.75
N ALA A 188 -31.75 30.65 -44.38
CA ALA A 188 -31.16 31.83 -45.01
C ALA A 188 -30.97 31.63 -46.52
N SER A 189 -30.46 30.47 -46.93
CA SER A 189 -30.32 30.13 -48.35
C SER A 189 -31.66 30.02 -49.09
N ALA A 190 -32.71 29.52 -48.42
CA ALA A 190 -34.05 29.42 -48.98
C ALA A 190 -34.70 30.80 -49.16
N ILE A 191 -34.51 31.71 -48.20
CA ILE A 191 -34.98 33.10 -48.30
C ILE A 191 -34.31 33.80 -49.48
N ALA A 192 -32.97 33.68 -49.61
CA ALA A 192 -32.24 34.29 -50.73
C ALA A 192 -32.73 33.78 -52.09
N ARG A 193 -33.09 32.49 -52.20
CA ARG A 193 -33.70 31.93 -53.43
C ARG A 193 -35.08 32.52 -53.70
N ILE A 194 -35.92 32.67 -52.67
CA ILE A 194 -37.27 33.24 -52.81
C ILE A 194 -37.18 34.70 -53.28
N GLU A 195 -36.25 35.48 -52.75
CA GLU A 195 -36.00 36.86 -53.19
C GLU A 195 -35.62 36.93 -54.68
N ASP A 196 -34.68 36.09 -55.14
CA ASP A 196 -34.30 36.03 -56.56
C ASP A 196 -35.47 35.62 -57.49
N HIS A 197 -36.33 34.70 -57.04
CA HIS A 197 -37.55 34.33 -57.77
C HIS A 197 -38.57 35.48 -57.87
N LEU A 198 -38.72 36.27 -56.80
CA LEU A 198 -39.63 37.43 -56.77
C LEU A 198 -39.10 38.59 -57.63
N GLU A 199 -37.78 38.82 -57.66
CA GLU A 199 -37.18 39.82 -58.55
C GLU A 199 -37.39 39.46 -60.03
N LYS A 200 -37.21 38.18 -60.39
CA LYS A 200 -37.46 37.69 -61.76
C LYS A 200 -38.92 37.76 -62.18
N ALA A 201 -39.87 37.56 -61.26
CA ALA A 201 -41.30 37.66 -61.55
C ALA A 201 -41.81 39.11 -61.69
N ARG A 202 -41.00 40.10 -61.30
CA ARG A 202 -41.33 41.53 -61.36
C ARG A 202 -40.90 42.20 -62.67
N GLN A 203 -40.05 41.56 -63.48
CA GLN A 203 -39.66 41.98 -64.83
C GLN A 203 -40.64 41.43 -65.86
#